data_AF-A0A6L3N1T7-F1
#
_entry.id   AF-A0A6L3N1T7-F1
#
_cell.length_a   1.000
_cell.length_b   1.000
_cell.length_c   1.000
_cell.angle_alpha   90.00
_cell.angle_beta   90.00
_cell.angle_gamma   90.00
#
_symmetry.space_group_name_H-M   'P 1'
#
loop_
_entity.id
_entity.type
_entity.pdbx_description
1 polymer ?
#
loop_
_entity_poly.entity_id
_entity_poly.type
_entity_poly.pdbx_seq_one_letter_code
_entity_poly.pdbx_strand_id
1 'polypeptide(L)'
;MTSATSSATGRHRRPQSERRATTRHALINATLRCMKEVGLAKTSITEICSQAGFSRGALLHHFPHKNDLLVASYIEWLEGKLASLQQRIHSTATVREEVVAWRTQMQETLPMTQEFYWALRNDDDLRARFNAALLTHSIGADVSAYLPNTSIDNTATPMLTRYVIACFIRGLCFQELFVRDQSIPDQAFDHFVEILSAFVERLPAAHE
;
A
#
# COMPACT_ATOMS: atom_id res chain seq x y z
N MET A 1 -51.52 42.63 2.32
CA MET A 1 -50.47 42.74 1.30
C MET A 1 -49.15 42.37 1.96
N THR A 2 -48.50 41.38 1.35
CA THR A 2 -47.29 40.67 1.77
C THR A 2 -46.06 41.56 1.74
N SER A 3 -45.17 41.44 2.72
CA SER A 3 -43.77 41.84 2.56
C SER A 3 -42.89 40.84 3.30
N ALA A 4 -42.32 39.96 2.49
CA ALA A 4 -41.26 39.03 2.86
C ALA A 4 -39.97 39.82 3.09
N THR A 5 -39.24 39.51 4.16
CA THR A 5 -37.83 39.89 4.30
C THR A 5 -36.99 38.63 4.34
N SER A 6 -36.25 38.49 3.25
CA SER A 6 -35.17 37.57 2.92
C SER A 6 -34.28 37.17 4.11
N SER A 7 -34.21 35.86 4.39
CA SER A 7 -33.17 35.27 5.23
C SER A 7 -31.94 34.93 4.36
N ALA A 8 -30.92 35.79 4.44
CA ALA A 8 -29.62 35.52 3.86
C ALA A 8 -28.95 34.35 4.59
N THR A 9 -28.93 33.18 3.95
CA THR A 9 -28.17 32.02 4.44
C THR A 9 -26.69 32.19 4.09
N GLY A 10 -25.90 32.62 5.07
CA GLY A 10 -24.45 32.65 5.00
C GLY A 10 -23.91 31.24 4.73
N ARG A 11 -23.51 30.99 3.47
CA ARG A 11 -22.87 29.74 3.06
C ARG A 11 -21.52 29.64 3.77
N HIS A 12 -21.46 28.85 4.86
CA HIS A 12 -20.24 28.58 5.62
C HIS A 12 -19.11 28.24 4.65
N ARG A 13 -18.18 29.18 4.46
CA ARG A 13 -17.06 29.04 3.54
C ARG A 13 -16.09 28.05 4.19
N ARG A 14 -16.25 26.75 3.89
CA ARG A 14 -15.32 25.70 4.36
C ARG A 14 -13.87 26.19 4.28
N PRO A 15 -13.08 26.07 5.36
CA PRO A 15 -11.68 26.50 5.40
C PRO A 15 -10.90 26.04 4.16
N GLN A 16 -10.00 26.90 3.69
CA GLN A 16 -9.21 26.63 2.48
C GLN A 16 -8.34 25.37 2.60
N SER A 17 -7.90 25.02 3.82
CA SER A 17 -7.19 23.78 4.15
C SER A 17 -8.05 22.53 3.91
N GLU A 18 -9.29 22.51 4.41
CA GLU A 18 -10.23 21.40 4.21
C GLU A 18 -10.55 21.18 2.74
N ARG A 19 -10.75 22.27 1.98
CA ARG A 19 -10.97 22.17 0.52
C ARG A 19 -9.77 21.60 -0.19
N ARG A 20 -8.55 22.03 0.18
CA ARG A 20 -7.29 21.52 -0.38
C ARG A 20 -7.09 20.03 -0.08
N ALA A 21 -7.35 19.60 1.15
CA ALA A 21 -7.30 18.19 1.52
C ALA A 21 -8.33 17.36 0.73
N THR A 22 -9.57 17.85 0.63
CA THR A 22 -10.64 17.18 -0.13
C THR A 22 -10.26 16.98 -1.59
N THR A 23 -9.72 18.03 -2.26
CA THR A 23 -9.28 17.92 -3.66
C THR A 23 -8.11 16.96 -3.82
N ARG A 24 -7.11 17.02 -2.92
CA ARG A 24 -5.96 16.11 -2.95
C ARG A 24 -6.41 14.64 -2.87
N HIS A 25 -7.27 14.31 -1.91
CA HIS A 25 -7.81 12.96 -1.74
C HIS A 25 -8.64 12.53 -2.97
N ALA A 26 -9.42 13.43 -3.58
CA ALA A 26 -10.18 13.11 -4.78
C ALA A 26 -9.27 12.75 -5.97
N LEU A 27 -8.16 13.47 -6.14
CA LEU A 27 -7.15 13.20 -7.18
C LEU A 27 -6.44 11.86 -6.95
N ILE A 28 -6.08 11.56 -5.70
CA ILE A 28 -5.47 10.26 -5.35
C ILE A 28 -6.44 9.11 -5.64
N ASN A 29 -7.68 9.22 -5.17
CA ASN A 29 -8.71 8.20 -5.42
C ASN A 29 -8.99 7.99 -6.91
N ALA A 30 -9.05 9.06 -7.70
CA ALA A 30 -9.21 8.96 -9.15
C ALA A 30 -8.00 8.29 -9.82
N THR A 31 -6.78 8.58 -9.33
CA THR A 31 -5.55 7.94 -9.83
C THR A 31 -5.55 6.45 -9.55
N LEU A 32 -5.92 6.04 -8.33
CA LEU A 32 -6.02 4.62 -7.96
C LEU A 32 -7.08 3.88 -8.78
N ARG A 33 -8.22 4.51 -9.07
CA ARG A 33 -9.23 3.95 -9.98
C ARG A 33 -8.67 3.75 -11.38
N CYS A 34 -8.03 4.78 -11.95
CA CYS A 34 -7.42 4.68 -13.28
C CYS A 34 -6.37 3.55 -13.33
N MET A 35 -5.48 3.47 -12.34
CA MET A 35 -4.48 2.41 -12.25
C MET A 35 -5.12 1.02 -12.20
N LYS A 36 -6.24 0.86 -11.48
CA LYS A 36 -6.96 -0.42 -11.39
C LYS A 36 -7.72 -0.76 -12.67
N GLU A 37 -8.28 0.21 -13.37
CA GLU A 37 -9.15 0.01 -14.54
C GLU A 37 -8.36 -0.17 -15.84
N VAL A 38 -7.34 0.66 -16.06
CA VAL A 38 -6.59 0.69 -17.33
C VAL A 38 -5.11 0.34 -17.19
N GLY A 39 -4.63 0.13 -15.96
CA GLY A 39 -3.22 -0.10 -15.65
C GLY A 39 -2.43 1.21 -15.51
N LEU A 40 -1.28 1.12 -14.85
CA LEU A 40 -0.39 2.25 -14.56
C LEU A 40 0.15 2.90 -15.84
N ALA A 41 0.54 2.09 -16.83
CA ALA A 41 1.12 2.57 -18.08
C ALA A 41 0.14 3.44 -18.89
N LYS A 42 -1.17 3.13 -18.85
CA LYS A 42 -2.21 3.87 -19.59
C LYS A 42 -2.81 5.02 -18.79
N THR A 43 -2.54 5.10 -17.49
CA THR A 43 -3.06 6.16 -16.63
C THR A 43 -2.50 7.53 -17.05
N SER A 44 -3.38 8.47 -17.41
CA SER A 44 -3.02 9.81 -17.89
C SER A 44 -3.57 10.93 -17.01
N ILE A 45 -2.92 12.10 -17.02
CA ILE A 45 -3.41 13.29 -16.28
C ILE A 45 -4.84 13.66 -16.72
N THR A 46 -5.13 13.57 -18.02
CA THR A 46 -6.43 13.91 -18.58
C THR A 46 -7.52 12.97 -18.05
N GLU A 47 -7.26 11.66 -18.06
CA GLU A 47 -8.16 10.64 -17.50
C GLU A 47 -8.43 10.89 -16.02
N ILE A 48 -7.38 11.11 -15.23
CA ILE A 48 -7.48 11.36 -13.78
C ILE A 48 -8.31 12.62 -13.51
N CYS A 49 -8.03 13.71 -14.22
CA CYS A 49 -8.77 14.98 -14.08
C CYS A 49 -10.25 14.79 -14.40
N SER A 50 -10.56 14.08 -15.49
CA SER A 50 -11.93 13.74 -15.88
C SER A 50 -12.63 12.94 -14.78
N GLN A 51 -12.01 11.87 -14.29
CA GLN A 51 -12.55 11.02 -13.22
C GLN A 51 -12.69 11.75 -11.87
N ALA A 52 -11.81 12.70 -11.58
CA ALA A 52 -11.83 13.45 -10.32
C ALA A 52 -12.78 14.65 -10.36
N GLY A 53 -13.23 15.09 -11.55
CA GLY A 53 -14.01 16.31 -11.72
C GLY A 53 -13.21 17.60 -11.52
N PHE A 54 -11.90 17.57 -11.78
CA PHE A 54 -11.01 18.72 -11.61
C PHE A 54 -10.27 19.07 -12.90
N SER A 55 -9.89 20.34 -13.04
CA SER A 55 -9.06 20.79 -14.17
C SER A 55 -7.60 20.34 -13.99
N ARG A 56 -6.86 20.31 -15.11
CA ARG A 56 -5.40 20.07 -15.07
C ARG A 56 -4.67 21.11 -14.23
N GLY A 57 -5.08 22.38 -14.28
CA GLY A 57 -4.49 23.44 -13.46
C GLY A 57 -4.71 23.22 -11.96
N ALA A 58 -5.89 22.72 -11.56
CA ALA A 58 -6.16 22.34 -10.18
C ALA A 58 -5.27 21.17 -9.73
N LEU A 59 -5.10 20.14 -10.58
CA LEU A 59 -4.20 19.03 -10.30
C LEU A 59 -2.76 19.51 -10.11
N LEU A 60 -2.23 20.32 -11.03
CA LEU A 60 -0.83 20.79 -10.99
C LEU A 60 -0.51 21.67 -9.77
N HIS A 61 -1.50 22.36 -9.21
CA HIS A 61 -1.33 23.08 -7.93
C HIS A 61 -1.13 22.11 -6.76
N HIS A 62 -1.68 20.89 -6.81
CA HIS A 62 -1.52 19.88 -5.76
C HIS A 62 -0.36 18.91 -6.02
N PHE A 63 -0.09 18.62 -7.29
CA PHE A 63 0.92 17.69 -7.76
C PHE A 63 1.61 18.30 -8.98
N PRO A 64 2.71 19.04 -8.77
CA PRO A 64 3.44 19.71 -9.85
C PRO A 64 3.92 18.74 -10.92
N HIS A 65 4.23 17.49 -10.55
CA HIS A 65 4.61 16.44 -11.48
C HIS A 65 3.65 15.24 -11.43
N LYS A 66 3.49 14.54 -12.57
CA LYS A 66 2.69 13.30 -12.64
C LYS A 66 3.21 12.26 -11.65
N ASN A 67 4.53 12.10 -11.58
CA ASN A 67 5.15 11.10 -10.70
C ASN A 67 4.93 11.42 -9.21
N ASP A 68 4.77 12.70 -8.82
CA ASP A 68 4.37 13.04 -7.44
C ASP A 68 2.98 12.49 -7.11
N LEU A 69 2.06 12.59 -8.06
CA LEU A 69 0.70 12.04 -7.91
C LEU A 69 0.71 10.52 -7.87
N LEU A 70 1.48 9.86 -8.75
CA LEU A 70 1.60 8.40 -8.78
C LEU A 70 2.20 7.86 -7.48
N VAL A 71 3.29 8.47 -7.00
CA VAL A 71 3.95 8.07 -5.74
C VAL A 71 3.02 8.26 -4.56
N ALA A 72 2.40 9.43 -4.42
CA ALA A 72 1.46 9.68 -3.32
C ALA A 72 0.27 8.71 -3.34
N SER A 73 -0.27 8.43 -4.52
CA SER A 73 -1.41 7.52 -4.66
C SER A 73 -1.00 6.10 -4.28
N TYR A 74 0.14 5.62 -4.77
CA TYR A 74 0.64 4.28 -4.46
C TYR A 74 1.00 4.12 -2.98
N ILE A 75 1.57 5.14 -2.34
CA ILE A 75 1.85 5.13 -0.90
C ILE A 75 0.55 5.07 -0.09
N GLU A 76 -0.44 5.92 -0.38
CA GLU A 76 -1.73 5.89 0.33
C GLU A 76 -2.43 4.52 0.17
N TRP A 77 -2.32 3.92 -1.02
CA TRP A 77 -2.80 2.56 -1.26
C TRP A 77 -2.03 1.49 -0.46
N LEU A 78 -0.70 1.57 -0.43
CA LEU A 78 0.13 0.66 0.38
C LEU A 78 -0.17 0.79 1.88
N GLU A 79 -0.33 2.01 2.39
CA GLU A 79 -0.69 2.26 3.79
C GLU A 79 -2.03 1.61 4.14
N GLY A 80 -3.04 1.79 3.28
CA GLY A 80 -4.34 1.13 3.44
C GLY A 80 -4.25 -0.40 3.42
N LYS A 81 -3.36 -0.96 2.60
CA LYS A 81 -3.13 -2.42 2.55
C LYS A 81 -2.36 -2.94 3.76
N LEU A 82 -1.37 -2.21 4.26
CA LEU A 82 -0.70 -2.59 5.51
C LEU A 82 -1.66 -2.54 6.70
N ALA A 83 -2.49 -1.49 6.80
CA ALA A 83 -3.54 -1.41 7.83
C ALA A 83 -4.54 -2.57 7.73
N SER A 84 -4.92 -2.97 6.52
CA SER A 84 -5.81 -4.13 6.31
C SER A 84 -5.13 -5.45 6.71
N LEU A 85 -3.82 -5.59 6.47
CA LEU A 85 -3.05 -6.77 6.90
C LEU A 85 -2.99 -6.84 8.42
N GLN A 86 -2.74 -5.72 9.09
CA GLN A 86 -2.75 -5.63 10.55
C GLN A 86 -4.07 -6.08 11.15
N GLN A 87 -5.20 -5.70 10.55
CA GLN A 87 -6.52 -6.13 11.02
C GLN A 87 -6.79 -7.63 10.85
N ARG A 88 -6.04 -8.31 9.97
CA ARG A 88 -6.17 -9.76 9.74
C ARG A 88 -5.32 -10.59 10.69
N ILE A 89 -4.25 -10.00 11.24
CA ILE A 89 -3.33 -10.68 12.15
C ILE A 89 -3.75 -10.35 13.59
N HIS A 90 -4.25 -11.34 14.32
CA HIS A 90 -4.53 -11.20 15.74
C HIS A 90 -3.28 -11.48 16.58
N SER A 91 -3.21 -10.93 17.81
CA SER A 91 -2.03 -11.05 18.67
C SER A 91 -1.72 -12.48 19.13
N THR A 92 -2.69 -13.39 19.04
CA THR A 92 -2.53 -14.81 19.36
C THR A 92 -2.32 -15.69 18.13
N ALA A 93 -2.07 -15.10 16.96
CA ALA A 93 -1.88 -15.85 15.72
C ALA A 93 -0.59 -16.67 15.78
N THR A 94 -0.67 -17.90 15.33
CA THR A 94 0.50 -18.72 15.05
C THR A 94 1.30 -18.15 13.87
N VAL A 95 2.58 -18.51 13.78
CA VAL A 95 3.44 -18.15 12.63
C VAL A 95 2.77 -18.52 11.31
N ARG A 96 2.13 -19.69 11.25
CA ARG A 96 1.39 -20.14 10.06
C ARG A 96 0.25 -19.21 9.69
N GLU A 97 -0.63 -18.88 10.64
CA GLU A 97 -1.78 -17.99 10.40
C GLU A 97 -1.33 -16.61 9.95
N GLU A 98 -0.26 -16.09 10.55
CA GLU A 98 0.34 -14.83 10.16
C GLU A 98 0.84 -14.88 8.71
N VAL A 99 1.68 -15.86 8.36
CA VAL A 99 2.24 -15.98 7.00
C VAL A 99 1.16 -16.29 5.95
N VAL A 100 0.08 -17.00 6.31
CA VAL A 100 -1.11 -17.13 5.46
C VAL A 100 -1.74 -15.77 5.18
N ALA A 101 -1.89 -14.92 6.21
CA ALA A 101 -2.40 -13.56 6.03
C ALA A 101 -1.51 -12.75 5.06
N TRP A 102 -0.18 -12.85 5.20
CA TRP A 102 0.76 -12.24 4.26
C TRP A 102 0.57 -12.75 2.82
N ARG A 103 0.45 -14.05 2.59
CA ARG A 103 0.25 -14.64 1.24
C ARG A 103 -1.03 -14.14 0.59
N THR A 104 -2.17 -14.19 1.29
CA THR A 104 -3.44 -13.69 0.74
C THR A 104 -3.35 -12.20 0.39
N GLN A 105 -2.77 -11.39 1.27
CA GLN A 105 -2.64 -9.95 1.00
C GLN A 105 -1.74 -9.69 -0.20
N MET A 106 -0.64 -10.45 -0.31
CA MET A 106 0.27 -10.34 -1.45
C MET A 106 -0.43 -10.73 -2.75
N GLN A 107 -1.23 -11.81 -2.77
CA GLN A 107 -2.01 -12.21 -3.95
C GLN A 107 -3.00 -11.13 -4.39
N GLU A 108 -3.69 -10.48 -3.46
CA GLU A 108 -4.61 -9.37 -3.77
C GLU A 108 -3.91 -8.12 -4.33
N THR A 109 -2.68 -7.88 -3.87
CA THR A 109 -1.91 -6.66 -4.20
C THR A 109 -0.94 -6.85 -5.36
N LEU A 110 -0.65 -8.10 -5.74
CA LEU A 110 0.36 -8.45 -6.74
C LEU A 110 0.16 -7.74 -8.07
N PRO A 111 -1.06 -7.68 -8.68
CA PRO A 111 -1.22 -7.05 -10.00
C PRO A 111 -0.79 -5.57 -10.01
N MET A 112 -1.22 -4.80 -9.00
CA MET A 112 -0.87 -3.39 -8.90
C MET A 112 0.61 -3.18 -8.52
N THR A 113 1.13 -3.95 -7.56
CA THR A 113 2.55 -3.84 -7.17
C THR A 113 3.50 -4.24 -8.31
N GLN A 114 3.15 -5.26 -9.09
CA GLN A 114 3.94 -5.72 -10.23
C GLN A 114 4.05 -4.64 -11.31
N GLU A 115 2.93 -4.02 -11.69
CA GLU A 115 2.95 -2.90 -12.64
C GLU A 115 3.77 -1.72 -12.11
N PHE A 116 3.62 -1.40 -10.81
CA PHE A 116 4.37 -0.32 -10.19
C PHE A 116 5.88 -0.60 -10.16
N TYR A 117 6.29 -1.81 -9.80
CA TYR A 117 7.71 -2.21 -9.82
C TYR A 117 8.29 -2.20 -11.23
N TRP A 118 7.51 -2.62 -12.22
CA TRP A 118 7.91 -2.47 -13.62
C TRP A 118 8.10 -1.00 -14.00
N ALA A 119 7.23 -0.10 -13.55
CA ALA A 119 7.40 1.33 -13.79
C ALA A 119 8.64 1.90 -13.08
N LEU A 120 8.90 1.55 -11.81
CA LEU A 120 10.11 1.95 -11.09
C LEU A 120 11.40 1.46 -11.78
N ARG A 121 11.36 0.31 -12.46
CA ARG A 121 12.50 -0.18 -13.24
C ARG A 121 12.80 0.71 -14.45
N ASN A 122 11.77 1.29 -15.08
CA ASN A 122 11.86 1.96 -16.38
C ASN A 122 11.77 3.50 -16.31
N ASP A 123 11.43 4.08 -15.16
CA ASP A 123 11.35 5.52 -14.93
C ASP A 123 12.19 5.91 -13.70
N ASP A 124 13.36 6.49 -13.96
CA ASP A 124 14.32 6.91 -12.92
C ASP A 124 13.77 8.03 -12.02
N ASP A 125 12.99 8.96 -12.57
CA ASP A 125 12.38 10.05 -11.79
C ASP A 125 11.31 9.48 -10.85
N LEU A 126 10.46 8.58 -11.34
CA LEU A 126 9.47 7.89 -10.50
C LEU A 126 10.16 7.12 -9.37
N ARG A 127 11.23 6.37 -9.69
CA ARG A 127 12.00 5.61 -8.70
C ARG A 127 12.65 6.50 -7.65
N ALA A 128 13.27 7.60 -8.07
CA ALA A 128 13.89 8.54 -7.15
C ALA A 128 12.86 9.18 -6.20
N ARG A 129 11.71 9.62 -6.72
CA ARG A 129 10.61 10.18 -5.91
C ARG A 129 10.02 9.15 -4.95
N PHE A 130 9.82 7.91 -5.40
CA PHE A 130 9.31 6.84 -4.55
C PHE A 130 10.27 6.54 -3.40
N ASN A 131 11.56 6.38 -3.69
CA ASN A 131 12.58 6.14 -2.67
C ASN A 131 12.68 7.29 -1.67
N ALA A 132 12.63 8.55 -2.15
CA ALA A 132 12.61 9.72 -1.28
C ALA A 132 11.36 9.75 -0.39
N ALA A 133 10.20 9.42 -0.94
CA ALA A 133 8.96 9.37 -0.16
C ALA A 133 9.00 8.24 0.90
N LEU A 134 9.59 7.08 0.60
CA LEU A 134 9.78 6.00 1.57
C LEU A 134 10.56 6.46 2.82
N LEU A 135 11.56 7.33 2.68
CA LEU A 135 12.31 7.86 3.83
C LEU A 135 11.46 8.70 4.79
N THR A 136 10.39 9.31 4.27
CA THR A 136 9.51 10.20 5.03
C THR A 136 8.23 9.51 5.52
N HIS A 137 7.86 8.39 4.92
CA HIS A 137 6.69 7.60 5.30
C HIS A 137 7.10 6.47 6.23
N SER A 138 6.23 6.13 7.18
CA SER A 138 6.45 5.02 8.11
C SER A 138 6.66 3.68 7.41
N ILE A 139 6.20 3.53 6.15
CA ILE A 139 6.49 2.35 5.30
C ILE A 139 8.00 2.11 5.13
N GLY A 140 8.82 3.16 4.97
CA GLY A 140 10.26 3.00 4.80
C GLY A 140 11.05 3.06 6.10
N ALA A 141 10.45 3.54 7.20
CA ALA A 141 11.12 3.64 8.48
C ALA A 141 10.99 2.35 9.30
N ASP A 142 9.80 1.72 9.33
CA ASP A 142 9.62 0.50 10.11
C ASP A 142 8.33 -0.27 9.78
N VAL A 143 8.46 -1.46 9.17
CA VAL A 143 7.32 -2.37 8.98
C VAL A 143 6.83 -2.91 10.34
N SER A 144 7.66 -2.92 11.39
CA SER A 144 7.28 -3.36 12.74
C SER A 144 6.23 -2.46 13.39
N ALA A 145 6.25 -1.15 13.10
CA ALA A 145 5.26 -0.20 13.60
C ALA A 145 3.83 -0.51 13.13
N TYR A 146 3.69 -1.26 12.03
CA TYR A 146 2.40 -1.64 11.45
C TYR A 146 1.90 -3.01 11.88
N LEU A 147 2.77 -3.87 12.42
CA LEU A 147 2.39 -5.22 12.85
C LEU A 147 2.95 -5.52 14.25
N PRO A 148 2.58 -4.75 15.29
CA PRO A 148 3.05 -5.01 16.64
C PRO A 148 2.30 -6.20 17.27
N ASN A 149 3.00 -6.92 18.15
CA ASN A 149 2.49 -8.05 18.93
C ASN A 149 2.14 -9.28 18.08
N THR A 150 3.00 -9.62 17.13
CA THR A 150 2.83 -10.84 16.33
C THR A 150 3.85 -11.91 16.70
N SER A 151 3.63 -13.13 16.22
CA SER A 151 4.54 -14.26 16.48
C SER A 151 5.98 -13.98 16.02
N ILE A 152 6.13 -13.17 14.97
CA ILE A 152 7.42 -12.77 14.38
C ILE A 152 8.20 -11.80 15.29
N ASP A 153 7.53 -11.09 16.21
CA ASP A 153 8.19 -10.18 17.16
C ASP A 153 9.10 -10.89 18.16
N ASN A 154 8.92 -12.20 18.33
CA ASN A 154 9.79 -13.02 19.18
C ASN A 154 11.17 -13.29 18.54
N THR A 155 11.39 -12.87 17.29
CA THR A 155 12.69 -13.06 16.63
C THR A 155 13.72 -12.00 17.06
N ALA A 156 15.02 -12.34 16.98
CA ALA A 156 16.10 -11.39 17.31
C ALA A 156 16.13 -10.13 16.41
N THR A 157 15.61 -10.25 15.18
CA THR A 157 15.56 -9.15 14.21
C THR A 157 14.20 -9.09 13.48
N PRO A 158 13.11 -8.67 14.14
CA PRO A 158 11.75 -8.79 13.60
C PRO A 158 11.52 -8.03 12.29
N MET A 159 12.20 -6.90 12.08
CA MET A 159 12.14 -6.16 10.81
C MET A 159 12.72 -6.97 9.64
N LEU A 160 13.90 -7.56 9.84
CA LEU A 160 14.55 -8.35 8.79
C LEU A 160 13.75 -9.62 8.49
N THR A 161 13.21 -10.27 9.52
CA THR A 161 12.33 -11.42 9.37
C THR A 161 11.11 -11.09 8.50
N ARG A 162 10.42 -9.96 8.79
CA ARG A 162 9.30 -9.48 7.96
C ARG A 162 9.71 -9.17 6.53
N TYR A 163 10.88 -8.56 6.33
CA TYR A 163 11.40 -8.28 5.00
C TYR A 163 11.65 -9.58 4.20
N VAL A 164 12.24 -10.60 4.83
CA VAL A 164 12.45 -11.92 4.23
C VAL A 164 11.13 -12.57 3.84
N ILE A 165 10.13 -12.55 4.73
CA ILE A 165 8.79 -13.07 4.45
C ILE A 165 8.18 -12.34 3.26
N ALA A 166 8.21 -11.00 3.25
CA ALA A 166 7.66 -10.21 2.15
C ALA A 166 8.33 -10.53 0.81
N CYS A 167 9.65 -10.71 0.78
CA CYS A 167 10.40 -11.08 -0.41
C CYS A 167 10.09 -12.50 -0.89
N PHE A 168 10.08 -13.48 0.02
CA PHE A 168 9.74 -14.86 -0.30
C PHE A 168 8.31 -14.99 -0.82
N ILE A 169 7.33 -14.48 -0.09
CA ILE A 169 5.91 -14.54 -0.45
C ILE A 169 5.65 -13.82 -1.77
N ARG A 170 6.26 -12.67 -2.01
CA ARG A 170 6.14 -11.98 -3.31
C ARG A 170 6.68 -12.83 -4.46
N GLY A 171 7.86 -13.43 -4.29
CA GLY A 171 8.45 -14.33 -5.28
C GLY A 171 7.57 -15.55 -5.54
N LEU A 172 7.01 -16.13 -4.48
CA LEU A 172 6.10 -17.27 -4.56
C LEU A 172 4.82 -16.92 -5.34
N CYS A 173 4.13 -15.83 -4.97
CA CYS A 173 2.92 -15.39 -5.67
C CYS A 173 3.19 -15.03 -7.13
N PHE A 174 4.38 -14.51 -7.44
CA PHE A 174 4.78 -14.28 -8.84
C PHE A 174 4.96 -15.60 -9.59
N GLN A 175 5.58 -16.61 -8.98
CA GLN A 175 5.80 -17.93 -9.58
C GLN A 175 4.48 -18.67 -9.83
N GLU A 176 3.45 -18.50 -8.98
CA GLU A 176 2.11 -19.07 -9.16
C GLU A 176 1.48 -18.74 -10.52
N LEU A 177 1.91 -17.65 -11.17
CA LEU A 177 1.44 -17.25 -12.50
C LEU A 177 1.92 -18.19 -13.63
N PHE A 178 3.01 -18.94 -13.43
CA PHE A 178 3.65 -19.77 -14.46
C PHE A 178 4.25 -21.07 -13.89
N VAL A 179 3.42 -21.92 -13.31
CA VAL A 179 3.82 -23.25 -12.86
C VAL A 179 3.30 -24.37 -13.76
N ARG A 180 4.11 -25.40 -13.97
CA ARG A 180 3.67 -26.64 -14.62
C ARG A 180 2.83 -27.50 -13.66
N ASP A 181 3.21 -27.52 -12.39
CA ASP A 181 2.54 -28.25 -11.32
C ASP A 181 2.08 -27.24 -10.26
N GLN A 182 0.76 -27.16 -10.07
CA GLN A 182 0.12 -26.20 -9.16
C GLN A 182 0.35 -26.54 -7.68
N SER A 183 0.83 -27.73 -7.36
CA SER A 183 1.13 -28.13 -5.97
C SER A 183 2.48 -27.59 -5.47
N ILE A 184 3.41 -27.25 -6.37
CA ILE A 184 4.77 -26.82 -5.98
C ILE A 184 4.75 -25.52 -5.15
N PRO A 185 4.00 -24.46 -5.52
CA PRO A 185 3.92 -23.26 -4.68
C PRO A 185 3.39 -23.52 -3.28
N ASP A 186 2.40 -24.40 -3.14
CA ASP A 186 1.86 -24.76 -1.82
C ASP A 186 2.86 -25.55 -0.98
N GLN A 187 3.58 -26.50 -1.58
CA GLN A 187 4.66 -27.23 -0.89
C GLN A 187 5.79 -26.28 -0.46
N ALA A 188 6.19 -25.34 -1.33
CA ALA A 188 7.22 -24.35 -1.00
C ALA A 188 6.76 -23.41 0.12
N PHE A 189 5.48 -23.02 0.12
CA PHE A 189 4.87 -22.24 1.19
C PHE A 189 4.90 -23.00 2.52
N ASP A 190 4.44 -24.25 2.54
CA ASP A 190 4.41 -25.07 3.75
C ASP A 190 5.82 -25.28 4.32
N HIS A 191 6.79 -25.56 3.45
CA HIS A 191 8.18 -25.72 3.86
C HIS A 191 8.78 -24.42 4.43
N PHE A 192 8.45 -23.27 3.84
CA PHE A 192 8.88 -21.97 4.37
C PHE A 192 8.27 -21.69 5.76
N VAL A 193 6.99 -22.01 5.96
CA VAL A 193 6.32 -21.87 7.27
C VAL A 193 6.99 -22.77 8.31
N GLU A 194 7.34 -24.02 7.97
CA GLU A 194 8.06 -24.92 8.87
C GLU A 194 9.43 -24.36 9.31
N ILE A 195 10.22 -23.86 8.36
CA ILE A 195 11.52 -23.23 8.63
C ILE A 195 11.34 -22.03 9.56
N LEU A 196 10.36 -21.17 9.27
CA LEU A 196 10.12 -19.96 10.04
C LEU A 196 9.61 -20.28 11.46
N SER A 197 8.67 -21.22 11.60
CA SER A 197 8.20 -21.68 12.91
C SER A 197 9.36 -22.21 13.77
N ALA A 198 10.21 -23.06 13.20
CA ALA A 198 11.37 -23.58 13.91
C ALA A 198 12.38 -22.49 14.29
N PHE A 199 12.53 -21.44 13.47
CA PHE A 199 13.38 -20.30 13.77
C PHE A 199 12.82 -19.42 14.90
N VAL A 200 11.52 -19.16 14.89
CA VAL A 200 10.82 -18.37 15.91
C VAL A 200 10.83 -19.10 17.26
N GLU A 201 10.59 -20.42 17.28
CA GLU A 201 10.54 -21.23 18.50
C GLU A 201 11.92 -21.54 19.11
N ARG A 202 13.00 -21.49 18.32
CA ARG A 202 14.37 -21.78 18.79
C ARG A 202 15.06 -20.65 19.55
N LEU A 203 14.46 -19.47 19.66
CA LEU A 203 15.00 -18.37 20.47
C LEU A 203 14.46 -18.50 21.90
N PRO A 204 15.27 -18.96 22.88
CA PRO A 204 14.91 -18.78 24.28
C PRO A 204 14.85 -17.27 24.52
N ALA A 205 13.85 -16.82 25.28
CA ALA A 205 13.77 -15.45 25.77
C ALA A 205 15.14 -15.01 26.28
N ALA A 206 15.78 -14.07 25.58
CA ALA A 206 17.00 -13.43 26.04
C ALA A 206 16.61 -12.54 27.23
N HIS A 207 16.51 -13.16 28.40
CA HIS A 207 16.49 -12.50 29.69
C HIS A 207 17.92 -12.50 30.22
N GLU A 208 18.60 -11.36 30.07
CA GLU A 208 19.57 -10.83 31.05
C GLU A 208 19.36 -9.31 31.17
#